data_AF-A0A5S9M1T1-F1
#
_entry.id   AF-A0A5S9M1T1-F1
#
_cell.length_a   1.000
_cell.length_b   1.000
_cell.length_c   1.000
_cell.angle_alpha   90.00
_cell.angle_beta   90.00
_cell.angle_gamma   90.00
#
_symmetry.space_group_name_H-M   'P 1'
#
loop_
_entity.id
_entity.type
_entity.pdbx_description
1 polymer ?
#
loop_
_entity_poly.entity_id
_entity_poly.type
_entity_poly.pdbx_seq_one_letter_code
_entity_poly.pdbx_strand_id
1 'polypeptide(L)'
;MFSAIYSALALLVIIIGLSSFQKTENVLAVLKTAAIFLFMILAVLVLFGILTEHKPTLHLPNKDHEWMPLGPLGLWNGLIYAFYAFGGIEVMGLMAVHLKDPKDAAKAGRVMLIILAVIYIVSIGLALLLVPVTAFNENSSPFITSLEPFHLSIFLHIFNGIFIIAGFSTLVASLYAVTTLLGTMSEHQDAPACFKQKDPSHVRWSSIILTAAGLIVSILLALFFQTHLRASHNSSWSYPAVHMDLYSVLK
;
A
#
# COMPACT_ATOMS: atom_id res chain seq x y z
N MET A 1 -1.46 16.18 -9.93
CA MET A 1 -2.26 17.13 -9.13
C MET A 1 -2.78 16.50 -7.84
N PHE A 2 -3.52 15.38 -7.90
CA PHE A 2 -4.03 14.67 -6.72
C PHE A 2 -2.92 14.31 -5.70
N SER A 3 -1.82 13.71 -6.13
CA SER A 3 -0.71 13.30 -5.25
C SER A 3 -0.04 14.46 -4.52
N ALA A 4 -0.02 15.66 -5.13
CA ALA A 4 0.54 16.86 -4.50
C ALA A 4 -0.38 17.40 -3.40
N ILE A 5 -1.69 17.47 -3.65
CA ILE A 5 -2.69 17.85 -2.65
C ILE A 5 -2.64 16.87 -1.48
N TYR A 6 -2.62 15.57 -1.78
CA TYR A 6 -2.55 14.51 -0.80
C TYR A 6 -1.32 14.60 0.12
N SER A 7 -0.16 14.85 -0.48
CA SER A 7 1.10 15.02 0.27
C SER A 7 1.12 16.31 1.09
N ALA A 8 0.56 17.41 0.56
CA ALA A 8 0.44 18.68 1.29
C ALA A 8 -0.47 18.55 2.52
N LEU A 9 -1.60 17.84 2.39
CA LEU A 9 -2.48 17.54 3.52
C LEU A 9 -1.77 16.68 4.57
N ALA A 10 -0.99 15.68 4.14
CA ALA A 10 -0.24 14.83 5.07
C ALA A 10 0.80 15.66 5.86
N LEU A 11 1.53 16.56 5.20
CA LEU A 11 2.47 17.47 5.87
C LEU A 11 1.75 18.42 6.84
N LEU A 12 0.60 18.95 6.46
CA LEU A 12 -0.22 19.81 7.31
C LEU A 12 -0.64 19.09 8.59
N VAL A 13 -1.07 17.83 8.49
CA VAL A 13 -1.42 17.01 9.68
C VAL A 13 -0.23 16.87 10.64
N ILE A 14 0.97 16.68 10.12
CA ILE A 14 2.19 16.56 10.94
C ILE A 14 2.53 17.88 11.65
N ILE A 15 2.29 19.01 11.01
CA ILE A 15 2.55 20.35 11.58
C ILE A 15 1.53 20.71 12.66
N ILE A 16 0.24 20.37 12.48
CA ILE A 16 -0.86 20.76 13.38
C ILE A 16 -0.81 20.05 14.74
N GLY A 17 -0.16 18.89 14.83
CA GLY A 17 0.23 18.33 16.12
C GLY A 17 -0.34 16.95 16.41
N LEU A 18 0.52 16.17 17.04
CA LEU A 18 0.52 14.71 17.13
C LEU A 18 -0.31 14.15 18.30
N SER A 19 -0.83 15.00 19.19
CA SER A 19 -1.45 14.53 20.44
C SER A 19 -2.76 13.76 20.22
N SER A 20 -3.49 14.06 19.14
CA SER A 20 -4.68 13.32 18.72
C SER A 20 -4.40 12.29 17.62
N PHE A 21 -3.19 12.29 17.03
CA PHE A 21 -2.87 11.43 15.90
C PHE A 21 -2.90 9.95 16.30
N GLN A 22 -2.33 9.57 17.44
CA GLN A 22 -2.29 8.16 17.89
C GLN A 22 -3.68 7.54 18.07
N LYS A 23 -4.65 8.29 18.61
CA LYS A 23 -6.03 7.80 18.78
C LYS A 23 -6.72 7.61 17.43
N THR A 24 -6.60 8.60 16.54
CA THR A 24 -7.17 8.54 15.20
C THR A 24 -6.53 7.43 14.37
N GLU A 25 -5.20 7.30 14.45
CA GLU A 25 -4.44 6.28 13.76
C GLU A 25 -4.85 4.87 14.17
N ASN A 26 -5.11 4.64 15.45
CA ASN A 26 -5.60 3.34 15.93
C ASN A 26 -6.96 2.99 15.31
N VAL A 27 -7.89 3.96 15.24
CA VAL A 27 -9.19 3.76 14.57
C VAL A 27 -9.01 3.47 13.07
N LEU A 28 -8.11 4.20 12.41
CA LEU A 28 -7.80 3.98 10.99
C LEU A 28 -7.13 2.61 10.77
N ALA A 29 -6.29 2.13 11.68
CA ALA A 29 -5.69 0.80 11.62
C ALA A 29 -6.75 -0.30 11.70
N VAL A 30 -7.74 -0.15 12.58
CA VAL A 30 -8.90 -1.07 12.65
C VAL A 30 -9.68 -1.06 11.34
N LEU A 31 -9.95 0.12 10.76
CA LEU A 31 -10.65 0.25 9.48
C LEU A 31 -9.91 -0.47 8.34
N LYS A 32 -8.60 -0.26 8.22
CA LYS A 32 -7.75 -0.93 7.20
C LYS A 32 -7.81 -2.45 7.35
N THR A 33 -7.65 -2.92 8.58
CA THR A 33 -7.66 -4.35 8.91
C THR A 33 -9.03 -4.94 8.58
N ALA A 34 -10.11 -4.27 8.97
CA ALA A 34 -11.47 -4.69 8.67
C ALA A 34 -11.74 -4.80 7.16
N ALA A 35 -11.19 -3.90 6.33
CA ALA A 35 -11.32 -4.01 4.88
C ALA A 35 -10.65 -5.27 4.32
N ILE A 36 -9.46 -5.64 4.80
CA ILE A 36 -8.80 -6.87 4.36
C ILE A 36 -9.64 -8.09 4.74
N PHE A 37 -10.18 -8.14 5.96
CA PHE A 37 -11.07 -9.22 6.39
C PHE A 37 -12.37 -9.25 5.59
N LEU A 38 -12.97 -8.09 5.32
CA LEU A 38 -14.17 -7.96 4.49
C LEU A 38 -13.91 -8.53 3.09
N PHE A 39 -12.79 -8.18 2.47
CA PHE A 39 -12.40 -8.73 1.18
C PHE A 39 -12.28 -10.25 1.24
N MET A 40 -11.56 -10.80 2.23
CA MET A 40 -11.39 -12.25 2.36
C MET A 40 -12.73 -12.97 2.51
N ILE A 41 -13.65 -12.43 3.31
CA ILE A 41 -14.99 -12.98 3.48
C ILE A 41 -15.76 -12.94 2.16
N LEU A 42 -15.81 -11.79 1.48
CA LEU A 42 -16.52 -11.65 0.21
C LEU A 42 -15.97 -12.59 -0.86
N ALA A 43 -14.65 -12.67 -0.99
CA ALA A 43 -14.01 -13.56 -1.95
C ALA A 43 -14.37 -15.02 -1.69
N VAL A 44 -14.34 -15.47 -0.43
CA VAL A 44 -14.77 -16.82 -0.05
C VAL A 44 -16.24 -17.05 -0.36
N LEU A 45 -17.13 -16.12 -0.04
CA LEU A 45 -18.56 -16.23 -0.33
C LEU A 45 -18.84 -16.33 -1.84
N VAL A 46 -18.10 -15.56 -2.65
CA VAL A 46 -18.17 -15.63 -4.12
C VAL A 46 -17.66 -16.99 -4.61
N LEU A 47 -16.53 -17.48 -4.12
CA LEU A 47 -15.98 -18.79 -4.51
C LEU A 47 -16.95 -19.94 -4.23
N PHE A 48 -17.71 -19.88 -3.14
CA PHE A 48 -18.72 -20.89 -2.82
C PHE A 48 -20.04 -20.72 -3.60
N GLY A 49 -20.20 -19.65 -4.37
CA GLY A 49 -21.41 -19.35 -5.13
C GLY A 49 -22.58 -18.89 -4.26
N ILE A 50 -22.31 -18.30 -3.09
CA ILE A 50 -23.36 -17.80 -2.18
C ILE A 50 -23.87 -16.43 -2.65
N LEU A 51 -22.97 -15.62 -3.24
CA LEU A 51 -23.27 -14.28 -3.72
C LEU A 51 -23.51 -14.22 -5.25
N THR A 52 -23.42 -15.35 -5.94
CA THR A 52 -23.49 -15.43 -7.40
C THR A 52 -24.47 -16.53 -7.80
N GLU A 53 -25.23 -16.35 -8.88
CA GLU A 53 -26.19 -17.37 -9.34
C GLU A 53 -25.51 -18.67 -9.79
N HIS A 54 -24.23 -18.59 -10.19
CA HIS A 54 -23.41 -19.71 -10.61
C HIS A 54 -22.06 -19.68 -9.89
N LYS A 55 -21.53 -20.86 -9.54
CA LYS A 55 -20.19 -20.96 -8.95
C LYS A 55 -19.15 -20.43 -9.95
N PRO A 56 -18.28 -19.50 -9.55
CA PRO A 56 -17.23 -18.99 -10.43
C PRO A 56 -16.31 -20.14 -10.87
N THR A 57 -15.78 -20.05 -12.10
CA THR A 57 -14.69 -20.91 -12.52
C THR A 57 -13.45 -20.57 -11.71
N LEU A 58 -12.91 -21.56 -10.99
CA LEU A 58 -11.66 -21.41 -10.25
C LEU A 58 -10.50 -21.20 -11.23
N HIS A 59 -9.82 -20.07 -11.12
CA HIS A 59 -8.62 -19.79 -11.89
C HIS A 59 -7.38 -20.36 -11.18
N LEU A 60 -7.15 -21.64 -11.35
CA LEU A 60 -5.90 -22.29 -10.95
C LEU A 60 -4.93 -22.28 -12.14
N PRO A 61 -3.68 -21.81 -11.98
CA PRO A 61 -2.69 -21.90 -13.04
C PRO A 61 -2.40 -23.39 -13.32
N ASN A 62 -2.85 -23.86 -14.47
CA ASN A 62 -2.82 -25.28 -14.85
C ASN A 62 -1.65 -25.61 -15.80
N LYS A 63 -0.93 -24.59 -16.28
CA LYS A 63 0.22 -24.72 -17.19
C LYS A 63 1.43 -24.00 -16.61
N ASP A 64 2.62 -24.55 -16.81
CA ASP A 64 3.88 -23.97 -16.32
C ASP A 64 4.08 -22.50 -16.73
N HIS A 65 3.58 -22.12 -17.92
CA HIS A 65 3.64 -20.75 -18.42
C HIS A 65 2.69 -19.76 -17.69
N GLU A 66 1.65 -20.25 -17.02
CA GLU A 66 0.71 -19.42 -16.25
C GLU A 66 1.25 -19.08 -14.85
N TRP A 67 2.17 -19.89 -14.31
CA TRP A 67 2.85 -19.62 -13.04
C TRP A 67 3.90 -18.51 -13.16
N MET A 68 4.51 -18.37 -14.34
CA MET A 68 5.56 -17.37 -14.58
C MET A 68 5.41 -16.71 -15.97
N PRO A 69 4.35 -15.91 -16.18
CA PRO A 69 4.03 -15.33 -17.50
C PRO A 69 5.11 -14.37 -18.01
N LEU A 70 5.87 -13.76 -17.10
CA LEU A 70 6.94 -12.80 -17.38
C LEU A 70 8.36 -13.42 -17.26
N GLY A 71 8.46 -14.75 -17.14
CA GLY A 71 9.74 -15.44 -16.95
C GLY A 71 10.44 -15.13 -15.62
N PRO A 72 11.70 -15.57 -15.45
CA PRO A 72 12.45 -15.42 -14.19
C PRO A 72 12.67 -13.96 -13.78
N LEU A 73 12.79 -13.06 -14.76
CA LEU A 73 12.92 -11.61 -14.53
C LEU A 73 11.63 -11.02 -13.95
N GLY A 74 10.47 -11.50 -14.40
CA GLY A 74 9.18 -11.14 -13.82
C GLY A 74 9.06 -11.57 -12.36
N LEU A 75 9.49 -12.80 -12.05
CA LEU A 75 9.53 -13.30 -10.68
C LEU A 75 10.45 -12.44 -9.79
N TRP A 76 11.63 -12.09 -10.29
CA TRP A 76 12.58 -11.23 -9.57
C TRP A 76 11.98 -9.85 -9.25
N ASN A 77 11.31 -9.23 -10.21
CA ASN A 77 10.62 -7.96 -9.98
C ASN A 77 9.48 -8.11 -8.97
N GLY A 78 8.69 -9.19 -9.08
CA GLY A 78 7.62 -9.51 -8.12
C GLY A 78 8.14 -9.68 -6.69
N LEU A 79 9.32 -10.30 -6.50
CA LEU A 79 9.96 -10.44 -5.20
C LEU A 79 10.35 -9.09 -4.59
N ILE A 80 10.81 -8.13 -5.40
CA ILE A 80 11.14 -6.78 -4.92
C ILE A 80 9.88 -6.07 -4.41
N TYR A 81 8.76 -6.14 -5.14
CA TYR A 81 7.49 -5.58 -4.68
C TYR A 81 6.94 -6.30 -3.46
N ALA A 82 7.07 -7.63 -3.39
CA ALA A 82 6.68 -8.41 -2.22
C ALA A 82 7.49 -8.00 -0.98
N PHE A 83 8.81 -7.83 -1.12
CA PHE A 83 9.66 -7.33 -0.04
C PHE A 83 9.26 -5.92 0.42
N TYR A 84 8.97 -5.02 -0.53
CA TYR A 84 8.51 -3.67 -0.23
C TYR A 84 7.19 -3.65 0.57
N ALA A 85 6.30 -4.62 0.34
CA ALA A 85 5.04 -4.74 1.09
C ALA A 85 5.23 -5.06 2.59
N PHE A 86 6.41 -5.52 3.00
CA PHE A 86 6.80 -5.70 4.40
C PHE A 86 7.54 -4.49 4.99
N GLY A 87 7.63 -3.38 4.26
CA GLY A 87 8.15 -2.12 4.82
C GLY A 87 7.31 -1.63 6.01
N GLY A 88 7.93 -0.90 6.94
CA GLY A 88 7.30 -0.40 8.15
C GLY A 88 7.53 -1.27 9.39
N ILE A 89 8.12 -2.46 9.24
CA ILE A 89 8.49 -3.33 10.38
C ILE A 89 9.57 -2.71 11.28
N GLU A 90 10.32 -1.73 10.78
CA GLU A 90 11.31 -0.96 11.55
C GLU A 90 10.68 -0.24 12.75
N VAL A 91 9.41 0.15 12.65
CA VAL A 91 8.67 0.80 13.74
C VAL A 91 8.54 -0.15 14.93
N MET A 92 8.44 -1.46 14.69
CA MET A 92 8.40 -2.45 15.76
C MET A 92 9.72 -2.51 16.54
N GLY A 93 10.85 -2.27 15.88
CA GLY A 93 12.15 -2.15 16.54
C GLY A 93 12.19 -1.00 17.55
N LEU A 94 11.59 0.14 17.20
CA LEU A 94 11.47 1.29 18.11
C LEU A 94 10.52 1.03 19.27
N MET A 95 9.44 0.30 19.02
CA MET A 95 8.49 -0.05 20.07
C MET A 95 9.04 -1.14 21.00
N ALA A 96 10.01 -1.94 20.57
CA ALA A 96 10.61 -2.98 21.40
C ALA A 96 11.29 -2.43 22.67
N VAL A 97 11.81 -1.20 22.62
CA VAL A 97 12.42 -0.51 23.77
C VAL A 97 11.40 -0.22 24.87
N HIS A 98 10.11 -0.12 24.52
CA HIS A 98 9.02 0.19 25.44
C HIS A 98 8.28 -1.05 25.96
N LEU A 99 8.78 -2.26 25.67
CA LEU A 99 8.19 -3.50 26.15
C LEU A 99 8.41 -3.70 27.65
N LYS A 100 7.43 -4.32 28.32
CA LYS A 100 7.55 -4.71 29.73
C LYS A 100 8.65 -5.75 29.95
N ASP A 101 8.76 -6.73 29.05
CA ASP A 101 9.85 -7.70 29.02
C ASP A 101 10.53 -7.66 27.63
N PRO A 102 11.81 -7.26 27.55
CA PRO A 102 12.56 -7.23 26.29
C PRO A 102 12.63 -8.59 25.57
N LYS A 103 12.51 -9.71 26.30
CA LYS A 103 12.54 -11.07 25.71
C LYS A 103 11.35 -11.33 24.80
N ASP A 104 10.23 -10.64 25.03
CA ASP A 104 9.02 -10.80 24.23
C ASP A 104 9.14 -10.13 22.84
N ALA A 105 10.09 -9.23 22.63
CA ALA A 105 10.27 -8.51 21.37
C ALA A 105 10.43 -9.46 20.17
N ALA A 106 11.31 -10.45 20.30
CA ALA A 106 11.57 -11.43 19.24
C ALA A 106 10.35 -12.32 18.95
N LYS A 107 9.61 -12.69 20.00
CA LYS A 107 8.39 -13.50 19.89
C LYS A 107 7.28 -12.72 19.20
N ALA A 108 7.04 -11.48 19.64
CA ALA A 108 6.04 -10.59 19.06
C ALA A 108 6.34 -10.30 17.58
N GLY A 109 7.60 -10.02 17.24
CA GLY A 109 8.02 -9.78 15.87
C GLY A 109 7.78 -11.00 14.96
N ARG A 110 8.13 -12.21 15.42
CA ARG A 110 7.88 -13.44 14.66
C ARG A 110 6.39 -13.67 14.42
N VAL A 111 5.55 -13.47 15.45
CA VAL A 111 4.09 -13.61 15.33
C VAL A 111 3.53 -12.60 14.34
N MET A 112 3.93 -11.33 14.43
CA MET A 112 3.52 -10.29 13.50
C MET A 112 3.86 -10.67 12.05
N LEU A 113 5.12 -11.05 11.78
CA LEU A 113 5.58 -11.41 10.43
C LEU A 113 4.80 -12.61 9.86
N ILE A 114 4.57 -13.65 10.66
CA ILE A 114 3.81 -14.83 10.23
C ILE A 114 2.36 -14.44 9.90
N ILE A 115 1.70 -13.66 10.77
CA ILE A 115 0.31 -13.23 10.54
C ILE A 115 0.22 -12.38 9.26
N LEU A 116 1.13 -11.42 9.07
CA LEU A 116 1.16 -10.59 7.86
C LEU A 116 1.38 -11.43 6.60
N ALA A 117 2.34 -12.37 6.63
CA ALA A 117 2.62 -13.25 5.51
C ALA A 117 1.39 -14.10 5.15
N VAL A 118 0.70 -14.67 6.16
CA VAL A 118 -0.52 -15.45 5.94
C VAL A 118 -1.62 -14.59 5.33
N ILE A 119 -1.86 -13.39 5.86
CA ILE A 119 -2.88 -12.47 5.33
C ILE A 119 -2.57 -12.11 3.87
N TYR A 120 -1.32 -11.80 3.53
CA TYR A 120 -0.92 -11.46 2.17
C TYR A 120 -1.10 -12.63 1.21
N ILE A 121 -0.60 -13.82 1.57
CA ILE A 121 -0.72 -15.02 0.73
C ILE A 121 -2.19 -15.40 0.51
N VAL A 122 -3.00 -15.41 1.57
CA VAL A 122 -4.42 -15.77 1.48
C VAL A 122 -5.19 -14.75 0.66
N SER A 123 -4.99 -13.45 0.90
CA SER A 123 -5.74 -12.41 0.19
C SER A 123 -5.38 -12.33 -1.29
N ILE A 124 -4.10 -12.42 -1.66
CA ILE A 124 -3.67 -12.48 -3.06
C ILE A 124 -4.13 -13.79 -3.70
N GLY A 125 -4.00 -14.92 -3.00
CA GLY A 125 -4.48 -16.22 -3.49
C GLY A 125 -5.97 -16.22 -3.80
N LEU A 126 -6.80 -15.67 -2.92
CA LEU A 126 -8.23 -15.50 -3.16
C LEU A 126 -8.51 -14.62 -4.38
N ALA A 127 -7.80 -13.52 -4.56
CA ALA A 127 -7.95 -12.65 -5.73
C ALA A 127 -7.61 -13.39 -7.03
N LEU A 128 -6.52 -14.17 -7.04
CA LEU A 128 -6.07 -14.96 -8.19
C LEU A 128 -7.01 -16.12 -8.53
N LEU A 129 -7.71 -16.70 -7.53
CA LEU A 129 -8.70 -17.75 -7.77
C LEU A 129 -9.97 -17.22 -8.43
N LEU A 130 -10.32 -15.96 -8.18
CA LEU A 130 -11.54 -15.34 -8.71
C LEU A 130 -11.41 -14.88 -10.15
N VAL A 131 -10.23 -14.36 -10.54
CA VAL A 131 -10.01 -13.72 -11.84
C VAL A 131 -8.59 -14.04 -12.33
N PRO A 132 -8.37 -14.28 -13.65
CA PRO A 132 -7.04 -14.58 -14.18
C PRO A 132 -6.03 -13.45 -13.93
N VAL A 133 -4.75 -13.82 -13.79
CA VAL A 133 -3.61 -12.90 -13.57
C VAL A 133 -3.59 -11.74 -14.59
N THR A 134 -4.04 -11.99 -15.83
CA THR A 134 -4.06 -11.01 -16.92
C THR A 134 -5.10 -9.89 -16.74
N ALA A 135 -6.06 -10.03 -15.82
CA ALA A 135 -7.04 -8.98 -15.56
C ALA A 135 -6.50 -7.87 -14.65
N PHE A 136 -5.45 -8.15 -13.87
CA PHE A 136 -4.83 -7.17 -13.00
C PHE A 136 -4.04 -6.16 -13.81
N ASN A 137 -4.25 -4.88 -13.52
CA ASN A 137 -3.54 -3.77 -14.15
C ASN A 137 -3.14 -2.75 -13.09
N GLU A 138 -2.28 -1.81 -13.49
CA GLU A 138 -1.71 -0.79 -12.59
C GLU A 138 -2.71 0.30 -12.16
N ASN A 139 -3.86 0.41 -12.83
CA ASN A 139 -4.81 1.50 -12.63
C ASN A 139 -5.87 1.21 -11.57
N SER A 140 -6.01 -0.05 -11.13
CA SER A 140 -7.05 -0.49 -10.21
C SER A 140 -6.48 -1.39 -9.11
N SER A 141 -7.10 -1.33 -7.94
CA SER A 141 -6.72 -2.20 -6.83
C SER A 141 -7.05 -3.66 -7.16
N PRO A 142 -6.13 -4.63 -6.95
CA PRO A 142 -6.40 -6.04 -7.16
C PRO A 142 -7.63 -6.57 -6.40
N PHE A 143 -7.90 -6.03 -5.21
CA PHE A 143 -9.09 -6.38 -4.44
C PHE A 143 -10.40 -5.93 -5.10
N ILE A 144 -10.36 -4.81 -5.82
CA ILE A 144 -11.52 -4.29 -6.56
C ILE A 144 -11.66 -5.06 -7.87
N THR A 145 -10.57 -5.21 -8.63
CA THR A 145 -10.55 -5.94 -9.90
C THR A 145 -11.02 -7.39 -9.75
N SER A 146 -10.66 -8.05 -8.65
CA SER A 146 -11.10 -9.43 -8.39
C SER A 146 -12.58 -9.56 -8.02
N LEU A 147 -13.24 -8.49 -7.55
CA LEU A 147 -14.66 -8.48 -7.19
C LEU A 147 -15.57 -7.84 -8.26
N GLU A 148 -14.98 -7.06 -9.18
CA GLU A 148 -15.69 -6.33 -10.23
C GLU A 148 -16.63 -7.21 -11.09
N PRO A 149 -16.25 -8.43 -11.52
CA PRO A 149 -17.12 -9.28 -12.33
C PRO A 149 -18.40 -9.76 -11.63
N PHE A 150 -18.46 -9.66 -10.30
CA PHE A 150 -19.54 -10.21 -9.48
C PHE A 150 -20.60 -9.17 -9.10
N HIS A 151 -20.58 -7.99 -9.74
CA HIS A 151 -21.59 -6.93 -9.58
C HIS A 151 -21.80 -6.45 -8.13
N LEU A 152 -20.76 -6.52 -7.31
CA LEU A 152 -20.76 -6.07 -5.91
C LEU A 152 -20.48 -4.56 -5.79
N SER A 153 -21.15 -3.72 -6.59
CA SER A 153 -20.80 -2.30 -6.78
C SER A 153 -20.67 -1.49 -5.49
N ILE A 154 -21.55 -1.74 -4.50
CA ILE A 154 -21.49 -1.08 -3.18
C ILE A 154 -20.14 -1.34 -2.51
N PHE A 155 -19.66 -2.58 -2.53
CA PHE A 155 -18.39 -2.95 -1.91
C PHE A 155 -17.19 -2.36 -2.67
N LEU A 156 -17.25 -2.26 -4.00
CA LEU A 156 -16.20 -1.62 -4.80
C LEU A 156 -16.01 -0.15 -4.42
N HIS A 157 -17.11 0.59 -4.22
CA HIS A 157 -17.06 1.99 -3.76
C HIS A 157 -16.53 2.11 -2.33
N ILE A 158 -16.94 1.20 -1.43
CA ILE A 158 -16.42 1.15 -0.05
C ILE A 158 -14.90 0.91 -0.06
N PHE A 159 -14.42 -0.07 -0.83
CA PHE A 159 -12.99 -0.37 -0.94
C PHE A 159 -12.20 0.81 -1.48
N ASN A 160 -12.68 1.48 -2.54
CA ASN A 160 -12.03 2.69 -3.06
C ASN A 160 -11.87 3.76 -1.97
N GLY A 161 -12.92 4.04 -1.21
CA GLY A 161 -12.87 5.00 -0.10
C GLY A 161 -11.89 4.58 0.99
N ILE A 162 -11.95 3.32 1.43
CA ILE A 162 -11.06 2.80 2.47
C ILE A 162 -9.61 2.83 2.00
N PHE A 163 -9.29 2.48 0.75
CA PHE A 163 -7.91 2.49 0.27
C PHE A 163 -7.30 3.89 0.20
N ILE A 164 -8.09 4.91 -0.16
CA ILE A 164 -7.64 6.31 -0.10
C ILE A 164 -7.32 6.71 1.35
N ILE A 165 -8.22 6.41 2.29
CA ILE A 165 -8.00 6.69 3.72
C ILE A 165 -6.81 5.89 4.26
N ALA A 166 -6.70 4.63 3.85
CA ALA A 166 -5.67 3.70 4.28
C ALA A 166 -4.28 4.18 3.87
N GLY A 167 -4.14 4.57 2.60
CA GLY A 167 -2.92 5.16 2.07
C GLY A 167 -2.56 6.43 2.81
N PHE A 168 -3.54 7.27 3.16
CA PHE A 168 -3.27 8.59 3.74
C PHE A 168 -2.75 8.43 5.15
N SER A 169 -3.40 7.55 5.91
CA SER A 169 -2.96 7.16 7.24
C SER A 169 -1.55 6.59 7.21
N THR A 170 -1.23 5.69 6.27
CA THR A 170 0.12 5.11 6.17
C THR A 170 1.16 6.16 5.81
N LEU A 171 0.84 7.09 4.90
CA LEU A 171 1.71 8.20 4.54
C LEU A 171 2.05 9.07 5.75
N VAL A 172 1.05 9.52 6.51
CA VAL A 172 1.27 10.35 7.71
C VAL A 172 2.09 9.58 8.76
N ALA A 173 1.77 8.30 8.97
CA ALA A 173 2.49 7.43 9.91
C ALA A 173 3.98 7.29 9.53
N SER A 174 4.29 7.01 8.26
CA SER A 174 5.66 6.87 7.78
C SER A 174 6.45 8.18 7.92
N LEU A 175 5.84 9.32 7.58
CA LEU A 175 6.49 10.62 7.75
C LEU A 175 6.77 10.91 9.23
N TYR A 176 5.82 10.63 10.12
CA TYR A 176 6.02 10.75 11.56
C TYR A 176 7.14 9.84 12.08
N ALA A 177 7.17 8.58 11.64
CA ALA A 177 8.21 7.62 11.98
C ALA A 177 9.60 8.13 11.57
N VAL A 178 9.76 8.66 10.35
CA VAL A 178 11.02 9.25 9.88
C VAL A 178 11.45 10.43 10.75
N THR A 179 10.55 11.36 11.08
CA THR A 179 10.90 12.49 11.96
C THR A 179 11.31 12.05 13.36
N THR A 180 10.75 10.95 13.86
CA THR A 180 11.06 10.38 15.18
C THR A 180 12.37 9.63 15.18
N LEU A 181 12.61 8.79 14.17
CA LEU A 181 13.88 8.12 13.96
C LEU A 181 15.05 9.11 13.88
N LEU A 182 14.94 10.14 13.04
CA LEU A 182 15.98 11.16 12.89
C LEU A 182 16.24 11.92 14.19
N GLY A 183 15.18 12.24 14.94
CA GLY A 183 15.30 12.85 16.27
C GLY A 183 16.10 11.96 17.22
N THR A 184 15.69 10.69 17.37
CA THR A 184 16.38 9.73 18.25
C THR A 184 17.83 9.50 17.86
N MET A 185 18.14 9.34 16.57
CA MET A 185 19.53 9.18 16.10
C MET A 185 20.38 10.42 16.41
N SER A 186 19.82 11.62 16.27
CA SER A 186 20.56 12.86 16.57
C SER A 186 20.80 13.08 18.07
N GLU A 187 19.95 12.54 18.94
CA GLU A 187 20.17 12.52 20.39
C GLU A 187 21.34 11.59 20.76
N HIS A 188 21.45 10.45 20.07
CA HIS A 188 22.56 9.50 20.20
C HIS A 188 23.83 9.92 19.45
N GLN A 189 23.85 11.09 18.81
CA GLN A 189 24.97 11.61 18.00
C GLN A 189 25.25 10.83 16.70
N ASP A 190 24.32 9.96 16.28
CA ASP A 190 24.39 9.20 15.02
C ASP A 190 23.87 9.98 13.81
N ALA A 191 23.15 11.09 14.05
CA ALA A 191 22.68 12.01 13.01
C ALA A 191 23.04 13.47 13.34
N PRO A 192 23.08 14.38 12.34
CA PRO A 192 23.45 15.78 12.55
C PRO A 192 22.64 16.47 13.66
N ALA A 193 23.31 17.29 14.47
CA ALA A 193 22.70 17.99 15.61
C ALA A 193 21.54 18.93 15.23
N CYS A 194 21.36 19.28 13.95
CA CYS A 194 20.23 20.07 13.46
C CYS A 194 18.87 19.34 13.57
N PHE A 195 18.87 18.02 13.76
CA PHE A 195 17.68 17.22 14.01
C PHE A 195 17.40 16.98 15.50
N LYS A 196 18.31 17.41 16.38
CA LYS A 196 18.22 17.19 17.83
C LYS A 196 16.97 17.83 18.42
N GLN A 197 16.26 17.07 19.24
CA GLN A 197 15.04 17.54 19.89
C GLN A 197 15.40 18.56 20.97
N LYS A 198 14.92 19.80 20.79
CA LYS A 198 15.06 20.86 21.80
C LYS A 198 13.90 20.87 22.79
N ASP A 199 12.72 20.40 22.36
CA ASP A 199 11.53 20.32 23.20
C ASP A 199 10.61 19.15 22.73
N PRO A 200 10.09 18.30 23.63
CA PRO A 200 9.15 17.23 23.29
C PRO A 200 7.81 17.72 22.74
N SER A 201 7.46 18.98 22.98
CA SER A 201 6.17 19.61 22.61
C SER A 201 6.23 20.34 21.26
N HIS A 202 7.43 20.60 20.73
CA HIS A 202 7.63 21.40 19.53
C HIS A 202 7.86 20.56 18.28
N VAL A 203 7.25 21.05 17.20
CA VAL A 203 7.34 20.54 15.84
C VAL A 203 8.80 20.53 15.37
N ARG A 204 9.32 19.35 14.95
CA ARG A 204 10.70 19.16 14.47
C ARG A 204 10.91 19.75 13.06
N TRP A 205 10.99 21.07 12.94
CA TRP A 205 11.06 21.77 11.65
C TRP A 205 12.14 21.24 10.69
N SER A 206 13.37 20.97 11.17
CA SER A 206 14.44 20.41 10.32
C SER A 206 14.07 19.05 9.72
N SER A 207 13.43 18.19 10.52
CA SER A 207 13.00 16.85 10.06
C SER A 207 11.82 16.95 9.09
N ILE A 208 10.88 17.86 9.36
CA ILE A 208 9.72 18.08 8.49
C ILE A 208 10.15 18.63 7.13
N ILE A 209 11.07 19.60 7.10
CA ILE A 209 11.64 20.13 5.86
C ILE A 209 12.30 19.01 5.04
N LEU A 210 13.07 18.14 5.69
CA LEU A 210 13.68 16.99 5.02
C LEU A 210 12.63 16.03 4.45
N THR A 211 11.60 15.68 5.23
CA THR A 211 10.52 14.80 4.74
C THR A 211 9.71 15.46 3.62
N ALA A 212 9.48 16.77 3.67
CA ALA A 212 8.79 17.52 2.63
C ALA A 212 9.62 17.58 1.35
N ALA A 213 10.93 17.81 1.46
CA ALA A 213 11.85 17.74 0.33
C ALA A 213 11.85 16.34 -0.29
N GLY A 214 11.89 15.28 0.53
CA GLY A 214 11.77 13.90 0.07
C GLY A 214 10.46 13.62 -0.69
N LEU A 215 9.33 14.12 -0.19
CA LEU A 215 8.04 14.01 -0.89
C LEU A 215 8.04 14.75 -2.22
N ILE A 216 8.58 15.97 -2.27
CA ILE A 216 8.70 16.74 -3.51
C ILE A 216 9.54 15.98 -4.53
N VAL A 217 10.71 15.48 -4.12
CA VAL A 217 11.58 14.68 -4.98
C VAL A 217 10.87 13.42 -5.46
N SER A 218 10.15 12.72 -4.58
CA SER A 218 9.36 11.54 -4.94
C SER A 218 8.28 11.86 -5.98
N ILE A 219 7.57 12.98 -5.84
CA ILE A 219 6.53 13.41 -6.80
C ILE A 219 7.18 13.76 -8.14
N LEU A 220 8.30 14.49 -8.13
CA LEU A 220 9.03 14.87 -9.34
C LEU A 220 9.55 13.63 -10.08
N LEU A 221 10.12 12.66 -9.36
CA LEU A 221 10.56 11.39 -9.93
C LEU A 221 9.38 10.62 -10.53
N ALA A 222 8.25 10.51 -9.81
CA ALA A 222 7.06 9.84 -10.30
C ALA A 222 6.55 10.48 -11.61
N LEU A 223 6.51 11.81 -11.68
CA LEU A 223 6.12 12.53 -12.90
C LEU A 223 7.14 12.31 -14.04
N PHE A 224 8.43 12.39 -13.74
CA PHE A 224 9.50 12.20 -14.72
C PHE A 224 9.46 10.80 -15.35
N PHE A 225 9.35 9.75 -14.53
CA PHE A 225 9.23 8.38 -15.02
C PHE A 225 7.93 8.17 -15.81
N GLN A 226 6.81 8.72 -15.33
CA GLN A 226 5.55 8.61 -16.04
C GLN A 226 5.61 9.27 -17.43
N THR A 227 6.27 10.43 -17.56
CA THR A 227 6.44 11.10 -18.85
C THR A 227 7.37 10.33 -19.79
N HIS A 228 8.47 9.77 -19.29
CA HIS A 228 9.43 9.04 -20.13
C HIS A 228 8.90 7.66 -20.57
N LEU A 229 8.21 6.93 -19.70
CA LEU A 229 7.60 5.64 -20.06
C LEU A 229 6.44 5.81 -21.05
N ARG A 230 5.63 6.88 -20.92
CA ARG A 230 4.62 7.21 -21.95
C ARG A 230 5.26 7.60 -23.28
N ALA A 231 6.38 8.30 -23.27
CA ALA A 231 7.10 8.67 -24.49
C ALA A 231 7.76 7.47 -25.21
N SER A 232 8.29 6.49 -24.46
CA SER A 232 8.87 5.27 -25.04
C SER A 232 7.80 4.31 -25.59
N HIS A 233 6.64 4.24 -24.93
CA HIS A 233 5.50 3.43 -25.41
C HIS A 233 4.84 4.02 -26.67
N ASN A 234 5.01 5.32 -26.92
CA ASN A 234 4.51 5.99 -28.13
C ASN A 234 5.52 6.01 -29.30
N SER A 235 6.75 5.51 -29.11
CA SER A 235 7.81 5.55 -30.14
C SER A 235 8.39 4.19 -30.51
N SER A 236 7.98 3.11 -29.84
CA SER A 236 8.35 1.75 -30.21
C SER A 236 7.19 0.80 -29.92
N TRP A 237 6.81 -0.02 -30.90
CA TRP A 237 5.78 -1.07 -30.89
C TRP A 237 4.36 -0.67 -31.36
N SER A 238 4.19 -0.56 -32.67
CA SER A 238 2.93 -0.84 -33.36
C SER A 238 2.52 -2.30 -33.15
N TYR A 239 1.87 -2.61 -32.02
CA TYR A 239 0.92 -3.71 -31.95
C TYR A 239 -0.47 -3.15 -32.30
N PRO A 240 -1.33 -3.88 -33.04
CA PRO A 240 -2.60 -3.34 -33.52
C PRO A 240 -3.46 -3.01 -32.31
N ALA A 241 -3.71 -1.71 -32.13
CA ALA A 241 -4.74 -1.20 -31.27
C ALA A 241 -6.07 -1.82 -31.72
N VAL A 242 -6.66 -2.68 -30.90
CA VAL A 242 -8.11 -2.86 -30.93
C VAL A 242 -8.66 -1.52 -30.46
N HIS A 243 -8.94 -0.65 -31.43
CA HIS A 243 -9.70 0.56 -31.25
C HIS A 243 -11.02 0.19 -30.58
N MET A 244 -11.16 0.49 -29.29
CA MET A 244 -12.47 0.59 -28.67
C MET A 244 -12.73 2.08 -28.42
N ASP A 245 -13.50 2.64 -29.34
CA ASP A 245 -13.94 4.02 -29.40
C ASP A 245 -14.67 4.41 -28.10
N LEU A 246 -14.00 5.20 -27.28
CA LEU A 246 -14.51 5.79 -26.04
C LEU A 246 -15.61 6.85 -26.27
N TYR A 247 -16.08 7.02 -27.51
CA TYR A 247 -17.18 7.90 -27.89
C TYR A 247 -18.54 7.19 -28.03
N SER A 248 -18.62 5.87 -27.88
CA SER A 248 -19.87 5.10 -28.07
C SER A 248 -20.68 4.82 -26.79
N VAL A 249 -20.20 5.22 -25.60
CA VAL A 249 -20.85 4.93 -24.29
C VAL A 249 -21.51 6.16 -23.66
N LEU A 250 -21.60 7.28 -24.40
CA LEU A 250 -22.44 8.43 -24.02
C LEU A 250 -23.67 8.55 -24.92
N LYS A 251 -24.40 7.43 -25.04
CA LYS A 251 -25.84 7.37 -25.30
C LYS A 251 -26.44 6.20 -24.54
#